data_AF-A0A6N4DFY0-F1
#
_entry.id   AF-A0A6N4DFY0-F1
#
_cell.length_a   1.000
_cell.length_b   1.000
_cell.length_c   1.000
_cell.angle_alpha   90.00
_cell.angle_beta   90.00
_cell.angle_gamma   90.00
#
_symmetry.space_group_name_H-M   'P 1'
#
loop_
_entity.id
_entity.type
_entity.pdbx_description
1 polymer ?
#
loop_
_entity_poly.entity_id
_entity_poly.type
_entity_poly.pdbx_seq_one_letter_code
_entity_poly.pdbx_strand_id
1 'polypeptide(L)'
;MKAVHSLLPAFTARKQVLAVAIASTLATGSVVAQQLTPAQDQPVPQRDRAVLEAKKFERTKLQREFPTYYIVQLEAPAATLYNGGIAGLSPSSAKANGLEQFDASLPAAKNYQDFLLQEQRKVMSAMQAKFPELQVSRHLSLTMNGMVVKLPGKVDAKAELASIPGVKRVFENEMMYTQMDASIDLLNTPEVWSVLGGQD
;
A
#
# COMPACT_ATOMS: atom_id res chain seq x y z
N MET A 1 68.67 -44.41 1.97
CA MET A 1 67.81 -45.29 1.13
C MET A 1 66.40 -45.28 1.71
N LYS A 2 65.38 -45.03 0.86
CA LYS A 2 63.91 -45.27 0.95
C LYS A 2 63.29 -45.62 2.32
N ALA A 3 62.10 -45.17 2.74
CA ALA A 3 61.05 -44.31 2.19
C ALA A 3 59.96 -44.14 3.29
N VAL A 4 59.35 -42.95 3.31
CA VAL A 4 57.91 -42.65 3.55
C VAL A 4 57.27 -42.96 4.92
N HIS A 5 56.90 -41.86 5.60
CA HIS A 5 55.85 -41.74 6.63
C HIS A 5 54.44 -41.92 6.03
N SER A 6 53.48 -42.43 6.82
CA SER A 6 52.29 -41.67 7.27
C SER A 6 50.94 -42.42 7.29
N LEU A 7 50.32 -42.34 8.48
CA LEU A 7 48.88 -42.20 8.82
C LEU A 7 47.93 -43.40 9.00
N LEU A 8 47.09 -43.18 10.02
CA LEU A 8 46.32 -44.05 10.92
C LEU A 8 44.81 -44.17 10.51
N PRO A 9 43.98 -44.98 11.20
CA PRO A 9 42.86 -45.73 10.62
C PRO A 9 41.47 -45.11 10.84
N ALA A 10 40.48 -45.65 10.13
CA ALA A 10 39.05 -45.41 10.35
C ALA A 10 38.39 -46.66 10.97
N PHE A 11 37.73 -46.51 12.12
CA PHE A 11 36.89 -47.53 12.76
C PHE A 11 35.48 -46.97 12.99
N THR A 12 34.48 -47.67 12.48
CA THR A 12 33.03 -47.40 12.58
C THR A 12 32.43 -48.10 13.80
N ALA A 13 31.56 -47.41 14.56
CA ALA A 13 30.88 -47.99 15.73
C ALA A 13 29.35 -48.05 15.53
N ARG A 14 28.77 -49.24 15.82
CA ARG A 14 27.33 -49.57 15.80
C ARG A 14 26.62 -49.08 17.08
N LYS A 15 25.34 -48.72 16.95
CA LYS A 15 24.41 -48.42 18.06
C LYS A 15 23.97 -49.70 18.79
N GLN A 16 23.82 -49.62 20.11
CA GLN A 16 23.13 -50.63 20.94
C GLN A 16 22.18 -49.89 21.90
N VAL A 17 20.92 -50.31 21.92
CA VAL A 17 19.86 -49.88 22.83
C VAL A 17 19.74 -50.95 23.91
N LEU A 18 19.67 -50.57 25.19
CA LEU A 18 19.36 -51.48 26.28
C LEU A 18 18.25 -50.88 27.15
N ALA A 19 17.10 -51.54 27.17
CA ALA A 19 16.02 -51.30 28.10
C ALA A 19 16.23 -52.18 29.35
N VAL A 20 15.99 -51.61 30.54
CA VAL A 20 15.94 -52.36 31.80
C VAL A 20 14.64 -51.99 32.50
N ALA A 21 13.87 -53.01 32.84
CA ALA A 21 12.70 -52.95 33.70
C ALA A 21 12.86 -53.99 34.82
N ILE A 22 11.94 -53.93 35.80
CA ILE A 22 11.74 -54.83 36.96
C ILE A 22 12.59 -54.36 38.18
N ALA A 23 12.10 -54.25 39.44
CA ALA A 23 11.13 -55.04 40.17
C ALA A 23 10.48 -54.27 41.35
N SER A 24 9.36 -54.83 41.81
CA SER A 24 8.47 -54.48 42.92
C SER A 24 8.95 -54.91 44.33
N THR A 25 8.29 -54.39 45.39
CA THR A 25 8.18 -54.81 46.84
C THR A 25 8.39 -53.60 47.78
N LEU A 26 7.80 -53.38 48.97
CA LEU A 26 6.86 -54.04 49.90
C LEU A 26 6.28 -52.93 50.83
N ALA A 27 5.12 -53.16 51.46
CA ALA A 27 4.46 -52.21 52.35
C ALA A 27 4.95 -52.30 53.82
N THR A 28 5.31 -51.17 54.44
CA THR A 28 5.16 -50.86 55.89
C THR A 28 5.27 -49.34 56.09
N GLY A 29 4.34 -48.76 56.84
CA GLY A 29 4.11 -47.32 56.89
C GLY A 29 5.22 -46.45 57.48
N SER A 30 5.29 -45.23 56.98
CA SER A 30 5.90 -44.05 57.60
C SER A 30 5.17 -42.84 57.05
N VAL A 31 4.77 -41.91 57.92
CA VAL A 31 4.11 -40.65 57.56
C VAL A 31 4.99 -39.89 56.57
N VAL A 32 4.52 -39.66 55.34
CA VAL A 32 5.18 -38.73 54.42
C VAL A 32 4.34 -37.47 54.41
N ALA A 33 4.91 -36.41 54.98
CA ALA A 33 4.41 -35.06 54.87
C ALA A 33 3.95 -34.81 53.43
N GLN A 34 2.84 -34.08 53.23
CA GLN A 34 2.49 -33.55 51.91
C GLN A 34 3.64 -32.65 51.46
N GLN A 35 4.61 -33.24 50.77
CA GLN A 35 5.52 -32.50 49.93
C GLN A 35 4.64 -31.86 48.87
N LEU A 36 4.56 -30.54 48.93
CA LEU A 36 4.14 -29.72 47.81
C LEU A 36 4.86 -30.27 46.59
N THR A 37 4.14 -30.98 45.73
CA THR A 37 4.66 -31.34 44.42
C THR A 37 4.92 -29.99 43.75
N PRO A 38 6.17 -29.65 43.38
CA PRO A 38 6.34 -28.54 42.45
C PRO A 38 5.44 -28.89 41.27
N ALA A 39 4.53 -27.98 40.91
CA ALA A 39 3.79 -28.10 39.67
C ALA A 39 4.84 -28.43 38.61
N GLN A 40 4.69 -29.60 37.96
CA GLN A 40 5.55 -29.93 36.83
C GLN A 40 5.52 -28.69 35.94
N ASP A 41 6.69 -28.12 35.68
CA ASP A 41 6.85 -27.12 34.62
C ASP A 41 6.27 -27.79 33.37
N GLN A 42 5.02 -27.47 33.06
CA GLN A 42 4.51 -27.73 31.74
C GLN A 42 5.47 -26.96 30.86
N PRO A 43 6.10 -27.61 29.87
CA PRO A 43 6.96 -26.91 28.96
C PRO A 43 6.09 -25.82 28.34
N VAL A 44 6.32 -24.58 28.79
CA VAL A 44 5.73 -23.40 28.18
C VAL A 44 6.07 -23.56 26.71
N PRO A 45 5.10 -23.65 25.78
CA PRO A 45 5.41 -23.91 24.39
C PRO A 45 6.44 -22.88 23.97
N GLN A 46 7.66 -23.37 23.78
CA GLN A 46 8.81 -22.52 23.53
C GLN A 46 8.56 -22.00 22.14
N ARG A 47 8.08 -20.75 22.04
CA ARG A 47 7.69 -20.13 20.77
C ARG A 47 8.86 -20.31 19.82
N ASP A 48 8.71 -21.24 18.88
CA ASP A 48 9.63 -21.42 17.80
C ASP A 48 9.73 -20.07 17.11
N ARG A 49 10.87 -19.40 17.26
CA ARG A 49 11.14 -18.11 16.60
C ARG A 49 11.04 -18.22 15.08
N ALA A 50 11.02 -19.44 14.54
CA ALA A 50 10.71 -19.73 13.15
C ALA A 50 9.27 -19.36 12.75
N VAL A 51 8.31 -19.32 13.68
CA VAL A 51 6.93 -18.86 13.41
C VAL A 51 6.86 -17.32 13.27
N LEU A 52 7.91 -16.61 13.67
CA LEU A 52 8.07 -15.17 13.44
C LEU A 52 8.76 -14.83 12.11
N GLU A 53 9.05 -15.83 11.26
CA GLU A 53 8.95 -15.54 9.83
C GLU A 53 7.48 -15.33 9.53
N ALA A 54 6.98 -14.15 9.91
CA ALA A 54 5.82 -13.58 9.29
C ALA A 54 6.10 -13.66 7.80
N LYS A 55 5.58 -14.71 7.15
CA LYS A 55 5.27 -14.72 5.73
C LYS A 55 4.79 -13.31 5.50
N LYS A 56 5.54 -12.52 4.74
CA LYS A 56 5.07 -11.23 4.26
C LYS A 56 3.67 -11.54 3.75
N PHE A 57 2.66 -11.19 4.53
CA PHE A 57 1.29 -11.31 4.08
C PHE A 57 1.32 -10.37 2.89
N GLU A 58 1.30 -10.95 1.69
CA GLU A 58 1.05 -10.28 0.43
C GLU A 58 -0.02 -9.27 0.78
N ARG A 59 0.33 -7.98 0.85
CA ARG A 59 -0.60 -6.94 1.33
C ARG A 59 -1.90 -7.19 0.61
N THR A 60 -2.85 -7.82 1.31
CA THR A 60 -3.96 -8.50 0.66
C THR A 60 -4.55 -7.45 -0.26
N LYS A 61 -4.54 -7.77 -1.56
CA LYS A 61 -4.69 -6.79 -2.65
C LYS A 61 -5.75 -5.79 -2.22
N LEU A 62 -5.33 -4.56 -1.87
CA LEU A 62 -6.27 -3.46 -1.75
C LEU A 62 -7.14 -3.58 -3.00
N GLN A 63 -8.44 -3.81 -2.82
CA GLN A 63 -9.35 -3.87 -3.96
C GLN A 63 -9.38 -2.47 -4.55
N ARG A 64 -8.42 -2.21 -5.42
CA ARG A 64 -8.27 -0.97 -6.14
C ARG A 64 -9.29 -1.04 -7.26
N GLU A 65 -10.34 -0.24 -7.12
CA GLU A 65 -11.22 0.03 -8.23
C GLU A 65 -10.47 0.89 -9.25
N PHE A 66 -10.60 0.60 -10.55
CA PHE A 66 -9.95 1.41 -11.57
C PHE A 66 -10.46 2.85 -11.48
N PRO A 67 -9.55 3.85 -11.51
CA PRO A 67 -9.96 5.25 -11.37
C PRO A 67 -10.87 5.63 -12.53
N THR A 68 -12.14 5.88 -12.22
CA THR A 68 -13.12 6.38 -13.19
C THR A 68 -12.84 7.84 -13.54
N TYR A 69 -12.15 8.56 -12.66
CA TYR A 69 -11.83 9.97 -12.82
C TYR A 69 -10.33 10.20 -12.74
N TYR A 70 -9.85 11.09 -13.59
CA TYR A 70 -8.48 11.60 -13.59
C TYR A 70 -8.51 13.11 -13.46
N ILE A 71 -7.63 13.66 -12.64
CA ILE A 71 -7.41 15.10 -12.53
C ILE A 71 -6.16 15.42 -13.35
N VAL A 72 -6.33 16.17 -14.42
CA VAL A 72 -5.24 16.55 -15.32
C VAL A 72 -4.84 18.00 -15.04
N GLN A 73 -3.61 18.20 -14.58
CA GLN A 73 -2.99 19.50 -14.38
C GLN A 73 -2.26 19.92 -15.66
N LEU A 74 -2.47 21.16 -16.09
CA LEU A 74 -1.84 21.75 -17.28
C LEU A 74 -0.66 22.65 -16.91
N GLU A 75 0.14 23.00 -17.92
CA GLU A 75 1.40 23.74 -17.74
C GLU A 75 1.23 25.20 -17.32
N ALA A 76 0.29 25.93 -17.94
CA ALA A 76 0.10 27.35 -17.64
C ALA A 76 -0.32 27.56 -16.18
N PRO A 77 0.11 28.66 -15.53
CA PRO A 77 -0.21 28.92 -14.13
C PRO A 77 -1.72 29.09 -13.92
N ALA A 78 -2.17 28.80 -12.70
CA ALA A 78 -3.56 29.06 -12.32
C ALA A 78 -3.84 30.57 -12.22
N ALA A 79 -5.10 30.98 -12.31
CA ALA A 79 -5.48 32.39 -12.30
C ALA A 79 -5.00 33.14 -11.04
N THR A 80 -4.93 32.46 -9.89
CA THR A 80 -4.42 33.06 -8.64
C THR A 80 -2.90 33.30 -8.68
N LEU A 81 -2.17 32.61 -9.55
CA LEU A 81 -0.70 32.61 -9.61
C LEU A 81 -0.15 33.35 -10.84
N TYR A 82 -0.99 33.77 -11.77
CA TYR A 82 -0.53 34.42 -13.00
C TYR A 82 -0.11 35.87 -12.76
N ASN A 83 1.20 36.11 -12.91
CA ASN A 83 1.85 37.41 -12.68
C ASN A 83 2.10 38.21 -13.98
N GLY A 84 1.50 37.82 -15.10
CA GLY A 84 1.78 38.40 -16.42
C GLY A 84 2.79 37.58 -17.23
N GLY A 85 3.09 38.05 -18.44
CA GLY A 85 4.06 37.43 -19.36
C GLY A 85 3.46 36.98 -20.70
N ILE A 86 2.14 36.97 -20.83
CA ILE A 86 1.45 36.70 -22.10
C ILE A 86 1.03 38.04 -22.72
N ALA A 87 1.42 38.28 -23.97
CA ALA A 87 1.07 39.48 -24.69
C ALA A 87 -0.45 39.64 -24.79
N GLY A 88 -0.96 40.83 -24.43
CA GLY A 88 -2.39 41.12 -24.41
C GLY A 88 -3.17 40.62 -23.18
N LEU A 89 -2.52 39.95 -22.22
CA LEU A 89 -3.15 39.51 -20.97
C LEU A 89 -2.48 40.12 -19.74
N SER A 90 -3.19 41.02 -19.09
CA SER A 90 -2.77 41.62 -17.81
C SER A 90 -2.67 40.58 -16.69
N PRO A 91 -1.77 40.77 -15.70
CA PRO A 91 -1.65 39.87 -14.55
C PRO A 91 -2.97 39.72 -13.78
N SER A 92 -3.26 38.51 -13.29
CA SER A 92 -4.49 38.24 -12.51
C SER A 92 -4.23 37.95 -11.04
N SER A 93 -2.99 37.68 -10.63
CA SER A 93 -2.68 37.39 -9.23
C SER A 93 -2.94 38.59 -8.32
N ALA A 94 -3.29 38.33 -7.06
CA ALA A 94 -3.50 39.38 -6.06
C ALA A 94 -2.25 40.25 -5.91
N LYS A 95 -1.08 39.60 -5.79
CA LYS A 95 0.22 40.26 -5.66
C LYS A 95 0.53 41.20 -6.82
N ALA A 96 0.25 40.79 -8.05
CA ALA A 96 0.53 41.62 -9.23
C ALA A 96 -0.44 42.81 -9.36
N ASN A 97 -1.62 42.72 -8.75
CA ASN A 97 -2.61 43.79 -8.73
C ASN A 97 -2.58 44.62 -7.42
N GLY A 98 -1.61 44.39 -6.53
CA GLY A 98 -1.49 45.11 -5.26
C GLY A 98 -2.62 44.82 -4.26
N LEU A 99 -3.29 43.66 -4.40
CA LEU A 99 -4.39 43.23 -3.53
C LEU A 99 -3.90 42.23 -2.49
N GLU A 100 -4.52 42.24 -1.31
CA GLU A 100 -4.27 41.22 -0.28
C GLU A 100 -4.83 39.84 -0.66
N GLN A 101 -5.96 39.83 -1.39
CA GLN A 101 -6.67 38.62 -1.78
C GLN A 101 -6.97 38.61 -3.28
N PHE A 102 -7.10 37.42 -3.85
CA PHE A 102 -7.45 37.27 -5.26
C PHE A 102 -8.91 37.67 -5.48
N ASP A 103 -9.14 38.57 -6.43
CA ASP A 103 -10.47 38.99 -6.84
C ASP A 103 -10.82 38.43 -8.23
N ALA A 104 -11.72 37.45 -8.24
CA ALA A 104 -12.22 36.80 -9.46
C ALA A 104 -13.08 37.72 -10.34
N SER A 105 -13.55 38.85 -9.81
CA SER A 105 -14.41 39.80 -10.53
C SER A 105 -13.62 40.75 -11.44
N LEU A 106 -12.31 40.88 -11.20
CA LEU A 106 -11.41 41.73 -11.98
C LEU A 106 -11.46 41.39 -13.47
N PRO A 107 -11.46 42.39 -14.37
CA PRO A 107 -11.39 42.14 -15.81
C PRO A 107 -10.17 41.30 -16.22
N ALA A 108 -9.01 41.56 -15.62
CA ALA A 108 -7.80 40.78 -15.88
C ALA A 108 -7.94 39.30 -15.47
N ALA A 109 -8.58 39.04 -14.32
CA ALA A 109 -8.83 37.68 -13.85
C ALA A 109 -9.83 36.94 -14.74
N LYS A 110 -10.89 37.60 -15.21
CA LYS A 110 -11.85 37.01 -16.16
C LYS A 110 -11.21 36.70 -17.51
N ASN A 111 -10.53 37.68 -18.10
CA ASN A 111 -9.84 37.51 -19.39
C ASN A 111 -8.82 36.37 -19.34
N TYR A 112 -8.07 36.27 -18.25
CA TYR A 112 -7.12 35.18 -18.09
C TYR A 112 -7.79 33.82 -17.89
N GLN A 113 -8.89 33.75 -17.14
CA GLN A 113 -9.67 32.50 -17.01
C GLN A 113 -10.25 32.06 -18.36
N ASP A 114 -10.76 32.98 -19.18
CA ASP A 114 -11.27 32.68 -20.52
C ASP A 114 -10.17 32.14 -21.43
N PHE A 115 -8.96 32.72 -21.35
CA PHE A 115 -7.77 32.22 -22.02
C PHE A 115 -7.45 30.78 -21.57
N LEU A 116 -7.42 30.51 -20.26
CA LEU A 116 -7.17 29.17 -19.74
C LEU A 116 -8.22 28.17 -20.23
N LEU A 117 -9.49 28.54 -20.27
CA LEU A 117 -10.56 27.68 -20.77
C LEU A 117 -10.41 27.36 -22.27
N GLN A 118 -9.90 28.31 -23.08
CA GLN A 118 -9.58 28.06 -24.48
C GLN A 118 -8.43 27.05 -24.62
N GLU A 119 -7.36 27.22 -23.85
CA GLU A 119 -6.23 26.28 -23.85
C GLU A 119 -6.65 24.88 -23.38
N GLN A 120 -7.47 24.82 -22.33
CA GLN A 120 -8.06 23.57 -21.84
C GLN A 120 -8.87 22.86 -22.92
N ARG A 121 -9.67 23.57 -23.72
CA ARG A 121 -10.42 22.95 -24.83
C ARG A 121 -9.50 22.37 -25.90
N LYS A 122 -8.35 23.00 -26.19
CA LYS A 122 -7.37 22.46 -27.14
C LYS A 122 -6.77 21.13 -26.64
N VAL A 123 -6.36 21.09 -25.37
CA VAL A 123 -5.83 19.86 -24.76
C VAL A 123 -6.91 18.78 -24.68
N MET A 124 -8.14 19.15 -24.34
CA MET A 124 -9.30 18.25 -24.34
C MET A 124 -9.51 17.60 -25.72
N SER A 125 -9.44 18.38 -26.81
CA SER A 125 -9.56 17.81 -28.15
C SER A 125 -8.44 16.80 -28.47
N ALA A 126 -7.21 17.07 -28.03
CA ALA A 126 -6.09 16.14 -28.17
C ALA A 126 -6.30 14.86 -27.32
N MET A 127 -6.89 14.98 -26.14
CA MET A 127 -7.28 13.85 -25.29
C MET A 127 -8.37 13.01 -25.95
N GLN A 128 -9.43 13.63 -26.48
CA GLN A 128 -10.56 12.94 -27.11
C GLN A 128 -10.15 12.23 -28.41
N ALA A 129 -9.13 12.71 -29.10
CA ALA A 129 -8.57 12.02 -30.27
C ALA A 129 -7.91 10.67 -29.91
N LYS A 130 -7.33 10.56 -28.70
CA LYS A 130 -6.76 9.30 -28.18
C LYS A 130 -7.80 8.45 -27.45
N PHE A 131 -8.72 9.11 -26.75
CA PHE A 131 -9.74 8.49 -25.90
C PHE A 131 -11.13 8.98 -26.31
N PRO A 132 -11.78 8.35 -27.32
CA PRO A 132 -13.09 8.80 -27.82
C PRO A 132 -14.20 8.82 -26.76
N GLU A 133 -14.10 7.95 -25.75
CA GLU A 133 -15.08 7.85 -24.66
C GLU A 133 -14.82 8.83 -23.49
N LEU A 134 -13.74 9.64 -23.58
CA LEU A 134 -13.36 10.59 -22.54
C LEU A 134 -14.37 11.74 -22.44
N GLN A 135 -14.85 11.97 -21.22
CA GLN A 135 -15.79 13.04 -20.90
C GLN A 135 -15.17 14.02 -19.91
N VAL A 136 -15.27 15.32 -20.17
CA VAL A 136 -14.84 16.33 -19.19
C VAL A 136 -15.96 16.54 -18.17
N SER A 137 -15.65 16.32 -16.90
CA SER A 137 -16.58 16.55 -15.79
C SER A 137 -16.51 17.99 -15.30
N ARG A 138 -15.31 18.56 -15.16
CA ARG A 138 -15.10 19.93 -14.66
C ARG A 138 -13.86 20.57 -15.24
N HIS A 139 -13.93 21.89 -15.43
CA HIS A 139 -12.77 22.75 -15.69
C HIS A 139 -12.30 23.41 -14.40
N LEU A 140 -10.99 23.51 -14.22
CA LEU A 140 -10.34 24.13 -13.07
C LEU A 140 -9.41 25.23 -13.59
N SER A 141 -9.63 26.47 -13.17
CA SER A 141 -8.83 27.63 -13.62
C SER A 141 -8.28 28.48 -12.47
N LEU A 142 -8.88 28.40 -11.28
CA LEU A 142 -8.60 29.32 -10.17
C LEU A 142 -7.34 28.94 -9.38
N THR A 143 -7.42 27.89 -8.56
CA THR A 143 -6.32 27.42 -7.70
C THR A 143 -5.38 26.48 -8.42
N MET A 144 -5.86 25.85 -9.49
CA MET A 144 -5.12 24.97 -10.36
C MET A 144 -5.64 25.17 -11.79
N ASN A 145 -4.73 25.20 -12.76
CA ASN A 145 -5.09 25.08 -14.17
C ASN A 145 -5.16 23.60 -14.54
N GLY A 146 -6.35 23.11 -14.84
CA GLY A 146 -6.57 21.70 -15.10
C GLY A 146 -8.01 21.36 -15.45
N MET A 147 -8.26 20.07 -15.61
CA MET A 147 -9.60 19.54 -15.84
C MET A 147 -9.76 18.17 -15.18
N VAL A 148 -10.98 17.88 -14.74
CA VAL A 148 -11.36 16.56 -14.26
C VAL A 148 -12.00 15.81 -15.41
N VAL A 149 -11.38 14.71 -15.83
CA VAL A 149 -11.87 13.87 -16.91
C VAL A 149 -12.39 12.56 -16.36
N LYS A 150 -13.46 12.05 -16.95
CA LYS A 150 -14.03 10.74 -16.70
C LYS A 150 -13.67 9.86 -17.88
N LEU A 151 -13.08 8.70 -17.60
CA LEU A 151 -12.83 7.68 -18.60
C LEU A 151 -13.58 6.42 -18.16
N PRO A 152 -14.69 6.05 -18.82
CA PRO A 152 -15.38 4.82 -18.50
C PRO A 152 -14.50 3.62 -18.87
N GLY A 153 -14.65 2.53 -18.13
CA GLY A 153 -13.88 1.31 -18.35
C GLY A 153 -12.71 1.14 -17.39
N LYS A 154 -12.28 -0.12 -17.23
CA LYS A 154 -11.15 -0.51 -16.37
C LYS A 154 -9.83 -0.30 -17.10
N VAL A 155 -9.51 0.96 -17.44
CA VAL A 155 -8.32 1.34 -18.22
C VAL A 155 -7.38 2.17 -17.37
N ASP A 156 -6.10 1.79 -17.32
CA ASP A 156 -5.03 2.63 -16.78
C ASP A 156 -4.56 3.60 -17.87
N ALA A 157 -5.10 4.82 -17.84
CA ALA A 157 -4.83 5.84 -18.85
C ALA A 157 -3.85 6.91 -18.36
N LYS A 158 -3.28 6.79 -17.16
CA LYS A 158 -2.48 7.86 -16.55
C LYS A 158 -1.26 8.22 -17.36
N ALA A 159 -0.47 7.22 -17.76
CA ALA A 159 0.77 7.43 -18.51
C ALA A 159 0.47 8.05 -19.89
N GLU A 160 -0.58 7.57 -20.53
CA GLU A 160 -1.02 8.06 -21.84
C GLU A 160 -1.56 9.50 -21.77
N LEU A 161 -2.37 9.83 -20.76
CA LEU A 161 -2.83 11.19 -20.50
C LEU A 161 -1.66 12.13 -20.18
N ALA A 162 -0.67 11.66 -19.41
CA ALA A 162 0.52 12.44 -19.08
C ALA A 162 1.44 12.67 -20.30
N SER A 163 1.35 11.83 -21.33
CA SER A 163 2.12 12.00 -22.57
C SER A 163 1.58 13.09 -23.50
N ILE A 164 0.41 13.67 -23.21
CA ILE A 164 -0.24 14.65 -24.07
C ILE A 164 0.44 16.01 -23.92
N PRO A 165 0.81 16.69 -25.03
CA PRO A 165 1.39 18.03 -24.95
C PRO A 165 0.50 19.01 -24.18
N GLY A 166 1.11 19.78 -23.28
CA GLY A 166 0.42 20.73 -22.41
C GLY A 166 -0.06 20.14 -21.08
N VAL A 167 0.05 18.83 -20.88
CA VAL A 167 -0.21 18.17 -19.60
C VAL A 167 1.06 18.17 -18.75
N LYS A 168 0.95 18.75 -17.55
CA LYS A 168 2.03 18.80 -16.56
C LYS A 168 2.04 17.58 -15.66
N ARG A 169 0.86 17.16 -15.19
CA ARG A 169 0.70 16.04 -14.26
C ARG A 169 -0.70 15.46 -14.33
N VAL A 170 -0.80 14.16 -14.09
CA VAL A 170 -2.08 13.44 -14.01
C VAL A 170 -2.18 12.76 -12.66
N PHE A 171 -3.33 12.94 -11.99
CA PHE A 171 -3.66 12.28 -10.74
C PHE A 171 -4.83 11.33 -10.95
N GLU A 172 -4.73 10.15 -10.36
CA GLU A 172 -5.82 9.18 -10.28
C GLU A 172 -6.76 9.58 -9.14
N ASN A 173 -8.06 9.55 -9.40
CA ASN A 173 -9.06 9.63 -8.35
C ASN A 173 -9.62 8.21 -8.13
N GLU A 174 -9.02 7.49 -7.18
CA GLU A 174 -9.36 6.11 -6.83
C GLU A 174 -10.04 6.04 -5.45
N MET A 175 -11.09 5.22 -5.36
CA MET A 175 -11.66 4.84 -4.07
C MET A 175 -10.84 3.68 -3.51
N MET A 176 -10.32 3.85 -2.30
CA MET A 176 -9.59 2.81 -1.58
C MET A 176 -10.49 2.18 -0.52
N TYR A 177 -10.62 0.86 -0.57
CA TYR A 177 -11.32 0.10 0.46
C TYR A 177 -10.30 -0.48 1.46
N THR A 178 -10.52 -0.22 2.75
CA THR A 178 -9.75 -0.86 3.82
C THR A 178 -10.36 -2.21 4.15
N GLN A 179 -9.54 -3.25 4.27
CA GLN A 179 -9.96 -4.54 4.78
C GLN A 179 -9.78 -4.53 6.30
N MET A 180 -10.87 -4.43 7.07
CA MET A 180 -10.84 -4.34 8.54
C MET A 180 -10.97 -5.71 9.23
N ASP A 181 -11.22 -6.76 8.47
CA ASP A 181 -11.43 -8.15 8.88
C ASP A 181 -10.19 -9.04 8.71
N ALA A 182 -9.09 -8.48 8.18
CA ALA A 182 -7.84 -9.22 7.96
C ALA A 182 -7.24 -9.80 9.25
N SER A 183 -7.64 -9.33 10.44
CA SER A 183 -7.15 -9.86 11.72
C SER A 183 -7.59 -11.29 12.01
N ILE A 184 -8.72 -11.75 11.47
CA ILE A 184 -9.24 -13.11 11.68
C ILE A 184 -8.26 -14.13 11.08
N ASP A 185 -7.91 -13.96 9.81
CA ASP A 185 -6.95 -14.83 9.13
C ASP A 185 -5.54 -14.69 9.74
N LEU A 186 -5.12 -13.47 10.11
CA LEU A 186 -3.81 -13.22 10.72
C LEU A 186 -3.63 -13.92 12.06
N LEU A 187 -4.71 -14.08 12.82
CA LEU A 187 -4.71 -14.74 14.13
C LEU A 187 -5.06 -16.23 14.03
N ASN A 188 -5.31 -16.75 12.82
CA ASN A 188 -5.71 -18.14 12.59
C ASN A 188 -6.92 -18.53 13.49
N THR A 189 -7.82 -17.57 13.71
CA THR A 189 -8.91 -17.72 14.68
C THR A 189 -9.96 -18.75 14.28
N PRO A 190 -10.26 -19.04 12.99
CA PRO A 190 -11.18 -20.12 12.64
C PRO A 190 -10.70 -21.49 13.14
N GLU A 191 -9.41 -21.79 12.99
CA GLU A 191 -8.81 -23.03 13.46
C GLU A 191 -8.85 -23.13 14.98
N VAL A 192 -8.54 -22.04 15.68
CA VAL A 192 -8.61 -21.98 17.14
C VAL A 192 -10.06 -22.11 17.62
N TRP A 193 -11.02 -21.49 16.94
CA TRP A 193 -12.44 -21.53 17.28
C TRP A 193 -13.03 -22.93 17.14
N SER A 194 -12.65 -23.67 16.09
CA SER A 194 -13.04 -25.07 15.89
C SER A 194 -12.51 -25.98 17.01
N VAL A 195 -11.27 -25.79 17.43
CA VAL A 195 -10.66 -26.57 18.54
C VAL A 195 -11.32 -26.26 19.89
N LEU A 196 -11.80 -25.03 20.08
CA LEU A 196 -12.52 -24.61 21.29
C LEU A 196 -14.01 -25.02 21.30
N GLY A 197 -14.49 -25.74 20.28
CA GLY A 197 -15.84 -26.27 20.22
C GLY A 197 -16.88 -25.32 19.63
N GLY A 198 -16.47 -24.31 18.86
CA GLY A 198 -17.40 -23.48 18.08
C GLY A 198 -18.15 -24.31 17.03
N GLN A 199 -19.45 -24.06 16.89
CA GLN A 199 -20.28 -24.57 15.80
C GLN A 199 -20.71 -23.38 14.92
N ASP A 200 -20.72 -23.58 13.60
CA ASP A 200 -21.09 -22.59 12.59
C ASP A 200 -22.56 -22.14 12.69
#